data_AF-A0AA86MYT4-F1
#
_entry.id   AF-A0AA86MYT4-F1
#
_cell.length_a   1.000
_cell.length_b   1.000
_cell.length_c   1.000
_cell.angle_alpha   90.00
_cell.angle_beta   90.00
_cell.angle_gamma   90.00
#
_symmetry.space_group_name_H-M   'P 1'
#
loop_
_entity.id
_entity.type
_entity.pdbx_description
1 polymer ?
#
loop_
_entity_poly.entity_id
_entity_poly.type
_entity_poly.pdbx_seq_one_letter_code
_entity_poly.pdbx_strand_id
1 'polypeptide(L)'
;MAVWIGDGYELGQSVALRREWALWYTPRMSDSGISHHPSAPLKLLPAYLGTDSIEAALATARGRRILWLEILVNDRLDLSPWRNHPPMQEAFQTACRWYSRYSRLITFLFNRAPLPADPGPIDFREYRTFAEALRFAYHHH
;
A
#
# COMPACT_ATOMS: atom_id res chain seq x y z
N MET A 1 19.05 -18.95 36.03
CA MET A 1 18.43 -17.61 36.13
C MET A 1 18.72 -16.91 34.81
N ALA A 2 17.76 -16.89 33.89
CA ALA A 2 16.76 -15.80 33.71
C ALA A 2 17.45 -14.54 33.11
N VAL A 3 17.29 -14.25 31.80
CA VAL A 3 16.15 -13.52 31.15
C VAL A 3 16.36 -11.99 31.30
N TRP A 4 16.22 -11.07 30.33
CA TRP A 4 15.76 -11.00 28.93
C TRP A 4 16.14 -9.61 28.34
N ILE A 5 16.16 -9.54 27.00
CA ILE A 5 15.91 -8.43 26.03
C ILE A 5 16.46 -7.01 26.24
N GLY A 6 16.90 -6.41 25.13
CA GLY A 6 16.74 -4.97 24.93
C GLY A 6 17.25 -4.44 23.60
N ASP A 7 16.73 -4.96 22.50
CA ASP A 7 16.69 -4.39 21.16
C ASP A 7 17.51 -3.11 20.82
N GLY A 8 18.51 -3.29 19.96
CA GLY A 8 19.19 -2.21 19.22
C GLY A 8 18.50 -1.88 17.90
N TYR A 9 17.22 -1.49 17.93
CA TYR A 9 16.49 -0.97 16.75
C TYR A 9 16.36 0.58 16.78
N GLU A 10 17.49 1.27 16.93
CA GLU A 10 17.56 2.75 16.83
C GLU A 10 18.43 3.19 15.65
N LEU A 11 18.14 2.69 14.43
CA LEU A 11 18.62 3.32 13.19
C LEU A 11 17.45 4.00 12.48
N GLY A 12 17.35 5.32 12.64
CA GLY A 12 16.79 6.18 11.60
C GLY A 12 15.30 6.00 11.29
N GLN A 13 14.46 5.65 12.27
CA GLN A 13 13.04 5.89 12.12
C GLN A 13 12.81 7.37 11.80
N SER A 14 11.97 7.65 10.81
CA SER A 14 10.96 8.69 11.00
C SER A 14 11.36 10.16 10.89
N VAL A 15 12.62 10.55 10.68
CA VAL A 15 12.91 12.00 10.48
C VAL A 15 12.58 12.48 9.06
N ALA A 16 12.61 11.58 8.07
CA ALA A 16 12.06 11.78 6.71
C ALA A 16 10.72 11.07 6.47
N LEU A 17 10.03 10.58 7.51
CA LEU A 17 8.56 10.37 7.45
C LEU A 17 7.81 11.72 7.28
N ARG A 18 8.55 12.83 7.28
CA ARG A 18 8.09 14.16 7.66
C ARG A 18 8.03 15.08 6.44
N ARG A 19 6.80 15.33 5.99
CA ARG A 19 6.27 16.53 5.30
C ARG A 19 5.59 16.28 3.95
N GLU A 20 5.83 15.16 3.26
CA GLU A 20 5.37 14.91 1.88
C GLU A 20 4.49 13.68 1.69
N TRP A 21 3.53 13.38 2.56
CA TRP A 21 2.41 12.54 2.09
C TRP A 21 1.54 13.28 1.04
N ALA A 22 1.82 14.55 0.75
CA ALA A 22 0.87 15.58 1.15
C ALA A 22 0.63 16.73 0.16
N LEU A 23 0.92 16.59 -1.13
CA LEU A 23 0.33 17.54 -2.10
C LEU A 23 -0.30 16.87 -3.33
N TRP A 24 -0.09 15.58 -3.60
CA TRP A 24 -0.11 15.16 -5.02
C TRP A 24 -0.72 13.83 -5.43
N TYR A 25 -1.04 12.89 -4.55
CA TYR A 25 -1.81 11.75 -5.04
C TYR A 25 -3.29 12.12 -5.11
N THR A 26 -3.62 12.96 -6.09
CA THR A 26 -4.97 13.16 -6.61
C THR A 26 -5.16 12.11 -7.70
N PRO A 27 -5.95 11.04 -7.49
CA PRO A 27 -6.42 10.25 -8.61
C PRO A 27 -7.24 11.22 -9.47
N ARG A 28 -6.74 11.52 -10.68
CA ARG A 28 -7.39 12.32 -11.74
C ARG A 28 -8.54 13.20 -11.23
N MET A 29 -8.25 14.43 -10.79
CA MET A 29 -9.29 15.41 -10.48
C MET A 29 -10.22 15.55 -11.68
N SER A 30 -11.41 14.97 -11.56
CA SER A 30 -12.55 15.32 -12.39
C SER A 30 -13.26 16.45 -11.67
N ASP A 31 -13.59 17.46 -12.45
CA ASP A 31 -14.13 18.76 -12.08
C ASP A 31 -15.38 18.67 -11.17
N SER A 32 -15.39 19.55 -10.16
CA SER A 32 -16.54 20.13 -9.45
C SER A 32 -17.78 19.26 -9.14
N GLY A 33 -17.92 18.92 -7.85
CA GLY A 33 -19.20 18.55 -7.24
C GLY A 33 -18.97 17.76 -5.96
N ILE A 34 -19.50 18.22 -4.83
CA ILE A 34 -19.48 17.49 -3.54
C ILE A 34 -20.18 16.14 -3.78
N SER A 35 -19.37 15.13 -4.09
CA SER A 35 -19.79 13.79 -4.40
C SER A 35 -19.17 12.93 -3.33
N HIS A 36 -20.01 12.28 -2.53
CA HIS A 36 -19.61 11.19 -1.66
C HIS A 36 -19.03 10.11 -2.58
N HIS A 37 -17.72 10.16 -2.86
CA HIS A 37 -17.10 9.17 -3.73
C HIS A 37 -17.26 7.84 -3.00
N PRO A 38 -18.03 6.87 -3.54
CA PRO A 38 -18.00 5.54 -2.98
C PRO A 38 -16.54 5.10 -3.03
N SER A 39 -15.97 4.77 -1.86
CA SER A 39 -14.62 4.22 -1.78
C SER A 39 -14.51 3.13 -2.82
N ALA A 40 -13.49 3.21 -3.67
CA ALA A 40 -13.31 2.19 -4.71
C ALA A 40 -13.32 0.80 -4.07
N PRO A 41 -13.98 -0.19 -4.69
CA PRO A 41 -14.03 -1.53 -4.13
C PRO A 41 -12.60 -2.07 -4.01
N LEU A 42 -12.35 -2.78 -2.91
CA LEU A 42 -11.09 -3.47 -2.69
C LEU A 42 -10.96 -4.61 -3.70
N LYS A 43 -9.75 -4.84 -4.19
CA LYS A 43 -9.50 -5.81 -5.27
C LYS A 43 -8.92 -7.12 -4.74
N LEU A 44 -7.99 -7.05 -3.79
CA LEU A 44 -7.25 -8.20 -3.26
C LEU A 44 -7.75 -8.60 -1.88
N LEU A 45 -8.00 -7.63 -0.98
CA LEU A 45 -8.37 -7.92 0.41
C LEU A 45 -9.62 -8.83 0.54
N PRO A 46 -10.72 -8.63 -0.22
CA PRO A 46 -11.87 -9.53 -0.15
C PRO A 46 -11.52 -10.94 -0.62
N ALA A 47 -10.75 -11.08 -1.70
CA ALA A 47 -10.40 -12.37 -2.28
C ALA A 47 -9.40 -13.16 -1.43
N TYR A 48 -8.42 -12.48 -0.83
CA TYR A 48 -7.35 -13.13 -0.07
C TYR A 48 -7.71 -13.38 1.39
N LEU A 49 -8.59 -12.55 1.96
CA LEU A 49 -8.86 -12.52 3.41
C LEU A 49 -10.35 -12.51 3.77
N GLY A 50 -11.26 -12.34 2.82
CA GLY A 50 -12.68 -12.14 3.12
C GLY A 50 -12.95 -10.84 3.86
N THR A 51 -12.09 -9.83 3.72
CA THR A 51 -12.23 -8.52 4.38
C THR A 51 -12.61 -7.44 3.38
N ASP A 52 -13.71 -6.75 3.67
CA ASP A 52 -14.28 -5.73 2.77
C ASP A 52 -13.89 -4.29 3.13
N SER A 53 -13.04 -4.10 4.14
CA SER A 53 -12.56 -2.78 4.55
C SER A 53 -11.06 -2.77 4.91
N ILE A 54 -10.41 -1.62 4.69
CA ILE A 54 -9.03 -1.38 5.11
C ILE A 54 -8.92 -1.46 6.63
N GLU A 55 -9.92 -0.99 7.37
CA GLU A 55 -9.97 -1.08 8.83
C GLU A 55 -9.90 -2.54 9.32
N ALA A 56 -10.70 -3.43 8.72
CA ALA A 56 -10.67 -4.86 9.04
C ALA A 56 -9.31 -5.49 8.70
N ALA A 57 -8.69 -5.08 7.59
CA ALA A 57 -7.35 -5.53 7.23
C ALA A 57 -6.29 -5.05 8.24
N LEU A 58 -6.36 -3.81 8.70
CA LEU A 58 -5.43 -3.24 9.69
C LEU A 58 -5.51 -3.94 11.05
N ALA A 59 -6.69 -4.46 11.42
CA ALA A 59 -6.90 -5.19 12.66
C ALA A 59 -6.16 -6.53 12.73
N THR A 60 -5.78 -7.12 11.58
CA THR A 60 -5.15 -8.45 11.54
C THR A 60 -3.71 -8.38 11.05
N ALA A 61 -2.84 -9.25 11.57
CA ALA A 61 -1.46 -9.34 11.08
C ALA A 61 -1.38 -9.73 9.60
N ARG A 62 -2.32 -10.59 9.14
CA ARG A 62 -2.38 -11.03 7.75
C ARG A 62 -2.87 -9.92 6.82
N GLY A 63 -3.87 -9.13 7.24
CA GLY A 63 -4.35 -7.97 6.49
C GLY A 63 -3.29 -6.90 6.31
N ARG A 64 -2.57 -6.55 7.40
CA ARG A 64 -1.42 -5.63 7.32
C ARG A 64 -0.35 -6.05 6.30
N ARG A 65 -0.09 -7.36 6.17
CA ARG A 65 0.88 -7.90 5.22
C ARG A 65 0.44 -7.81 3.76
N ILE A 66 -0.85 -7.83 3.47
CA ILE A 66 -1.38 -7.79 2.09
C ILE A 66 -1.72 -6.36 1.67
N LEU A 67 -1.90 -5.44 2.61
CA LEU A 67 -2.35 -4.08 2.38
C LEU A 67 -1.50 -3.31 1.35
N TRP A 68 -0.18 -3.53 1.33
CA TRP A 68 0.69 -2.88 0.35
C TRP A 68 0.42 -3.32 -1.10
N LEU A 69 -0.04 -4.56 -1.31
CA LEU A 69 -0.44 -5.05 -2.64
C LEU A 69 -1.74 -4.39 -3.08
N GLU A 70 -2.69 -4.22 -2.15
CA GLU A 70 -3.96 -3.54 -2.41
C GLU A 70 -3.70 -2.10 -2.87
N ILE A 71 -2.82 -1.36 -2.19
CA ILE A 71 -2.37 -0.01 -2.59
C ILE A 71 -1.72 -0.02 -3.98
N LEU A 72 -0.94 -1.07 -4.29
CA LEU A 72 -0.18 -1.16 -5.53
C LEU A 72 -1.08 -1.34 -6.77
N VAL A 73 -2.15 -2.12 -6.65
CA VAL A 73 -3.05 -2.47 -7.77
C VAL A 73 -4.33 -1.63 -7.83
N ASN A 74 -4.60 -0.84 -6.78
CA ASN A 74 -5.81 -0.04 -6.66
C ASN A 74 -5.47 1.43 -6.45
N ASP A 75 -5.53 2.19 -7.56
CA ASP A 75 -5.13 3.59 -7.62
C ASP A 75 -6.22 4.57 -7.18
N ARG A 76 -7.41 4.07 -6.86
CA ARG A 76 -8.58 4.87 -6.45
C ARG A 76 -8.91 4.79 -4.97
N LEU A 77 -8.03 4.17 -4.18
CA LEU A 77 -8.22 4.07 -2.74
C LEU A 77 -8.01 5.43 -2.07
N ASP A 78 -8.99 5.85 -1.28
CA ASP A 78 -8.83 7.01 -0.42
C ASP A 78 -8.06 6.61 0.84
N LEU A 79 -6.75 6.83 0.85
CA LEU A 79 -5.89 6.51 2.00
C LEU A 79 -5.91 7.58 3.10
N SER A 80 -6.64 8.69 2.89
CA SER A 80 -6.63 9.85 3.79
C SER A 80 -6.98 9.51 5.25
N PRO A 81 -7.98 8.64 5.55
CA PRO A 81 -8.35 8.31 6.93
C PRO A 81 -7.23 7.64 7.74
N TRP A 82 -6.30 6.95 7.08
CA TRP A 82 -5.27 6.12 7.73
C TRP A 82 -3.87 6.73 7.68
N ARG A 83 -3.76 8.01 7.30
CA ARG A 83 -2.47 8.72 7.15
C ARG A 83 -1.56 8.60 8.36
N ASN A 84 -2.14 8.63 9.56
CA ASN A 84 -1.38 8.60 10.82
C ASN A 84 -1.27 7.19 11.41
N HIS A 85 -1.74 6.16 10.71
CA HIS A 85 -1.74 4.79 11.19
C HIS A 85 -0.41 4.11 10.80
N PRO A 86 0.49 3.75 11.75
CA PRO A 86 1.84 3.30 11.39
C PRO A 86 1.86 2.07 10.47
N PRO A 87 1.02 1.03 10.68
CA PRO A 87 0.89 -0.06 9.71
C PRO A 87 0.49 0.35 8.28
N MET A 88 -0.29 1.42 8.13
CA MET A 88 -0.65 1.93 6.80
C MET A 88 0.56 2.64 6.16
N GLN A 89 1.33 3.37 6.96
CA GLN A 89 2.55 4.04 6.49
C GLN A 89 3.57 3.03 5.99
N GLU A 90 3.77 1.94 6.73
CA GLU A 90 4.63 0.82 6.34
C GLU A 90 4.15 0.15 5.04
N ALA A 91 2.85 -0.11 4.94
CA ALA A 91 2.25 -0.70 3.74
C ALA A 91 2.42 0.20 2.51
N PHE A 92 2.13 1.48 2.64
CA PHE A 92 2.31 2.44 1.56
C PHE A 92 3.78 2.59 1.13
N GLN A 93 4.70 2.67 2.09
CA GLN A 93 6.12 2.76 1.78
C GLN A 93 6.59 1.50 1.03
N THR A 94 6.15 0.33 1.49
CA THR A 94 6.41 -0.93 0.79
C THR A 94 5.86 -0.89 -0.64
N ALA A 95 4.62 -0.44 -0.83
CA ALA A 95 4.04 -0.26 -2.16
C ALA A 95 4.85 0.69 -3.04
N CYS A 96 5.35 1.81 -2.49
CA CYS A 96 6.19 2.77 -3.23
C CYS A 96 7.51 2.13 -3.69
N ARG A 97 8.15 1.30 -2.87
CA ARG A 97 9.39 0.58 -3.24
C ARG A 97 9.17 -0.43 -4.36
N TRP A 98 8.11 -1.23 -4.23
CA TRP A 98 7.72 -2.18 -5.28
C TRP A 98 7.32 -1.48 -6.57
N TYR A 99 6.57 -0.38 -6.49
CA TYR A 99 6.23 0.44 -7.65
C TYR A 99 7.47 1.01 -8.30
N SER A 100 8.41 1.57 -7.53
CA SER A 100 9.64 2.15 -8.07
C SER A 100 10.46 1.13 -8.85
N ARG A 101 10.54 -0.11 -8.34
CA ARG A 101 11.27 -1.20 -9.00
C ARG A 101 10.56 -1.73 -10.26
N TYR A 102 9.24 -1.82 -10.24
CA TYR A 102 8.43 -2.47 -11.30
C TYR A 102 7.48 -1.50 -12.00
N SER A 103 7.81 -0.20 -12.01
CA SER A 103 6.91 0.89 -12.46
C SER A 103 6.38 0.68 -13.87
N ARG A 104 7.24 0.26 -14.80
CA ARG A 104 6.86 -0.04 -16.19
C ARG A 104 5.84 -1.15 -16.28
N LEU A 105 6.06 -2.27 -15.58
CA LEU A 105 5.14 -3.41 -15.56
C LEU A 105 3.79 -3.01 -14.96
N ILE A 106 3.82 -2.39 -13.79
CA ILE A 106 2.60 -2.04 -13.04
C ILE A 106 1.79 -0.98 -13.79
N THR A 107 2.45 0.02 -14.39
CA THR A 107 1.78 1.04 -15.21
C THR A 107 1.19 0.42 -16.47
N PHE A 108 1.90 -0.51 -17.11
CA PHE A 108 1.37 -1.24 -18.27
C PHE A 108 0.13 -2.08 -17.92
N LEU A 109 0.13 -2.79 -16.78
CA LEU A 109 -0.97 -3.67 -16.39
C LEU A 109 -2.22 -2.92 -15.90
N PHE A 110 -2.05 -1.81 -15.18
CA PHE A 110 -3.17 -1.16 -14.47
C PHE A 110 -3.46 0.26 -14.91
N ASN A 111 -2.63 0.86 -15.78
CA ASN A 111 -2.74 2.26 -16.20
C ASN A 111 -2.93 3.24 -15.02
N ARG A 112 -2.28 2.93 -13.89
CA ARG A 112 -2.40 3.70 -12.64
C ARG A 112 -1.53 4.95 -12.63
N ALA A 113 -1.94 5.95 -11.86
CA ALA A 113 -1.10 7.11 -11.57
C ALA A 113 0.17 6.69 -10.78
N PRO A 114 1.33 7.32 -11.02
CA PRO A 114 2.59 6.89 -10.39
C PRO A 114 2.60 7.09 -8.88
N LEU A 115 3.11 6.11 -8.13
CA LEU A 115 3.42 6.31 -6.71
C LEU A 115 4.70 7.16 -6.55
N PRO A 116 4.88 7.80 -5.38
CA PRO A 116 6.15 8.42 -5.02
C PRO A 116 7.32 7.45 -5.21
N ALA A 117 8.43 7.98 -5.72
CA ALA A 117 9.64 7.19 -5.91
C ALA A 117 10.29 6.87 -4.55
N ASP A 118 10.56 5.59 -4.31
CA ASP A 118 11.33 5.08 -3.16
C ASP A 118 12.26 3.97 -3.68
N PRO A 119 13.57 4.23 -3.89
CA PRO A 119 14.52 3.22 -4.34
C PRO A 119 15.00 2.29 -3.21
N GLY A 120 14.32 2.29 -2.05
CA GLY A 120 14.65 1.45 -0.92
C GLY A 120 14.61 -0.05 -1.22
N PRO A 121 15.22 -0.87 -0.35
CA PRO A 121 15.29 -2.32 -0.55
C PRO A 121 13.89 -2.96 -0.53
N ILE A 122 13.71 -3.95 -1.40
CA ILE A 122 12.55 -4.83 -1.42
C ILE A 122 12.93 -6.20 -0.84
N ASP A 123 11.99 -6.83 -0.12
CA ASP A 123 12.15 -8.22 0.31
C ASP A 123 11.72 -9.16 -0.83
N PHE A 124 12.68 -9.81 -1.47
CA PHE A 124 12.41 -10.75 -2.56
C PHE A 124 11.67 -12.02 -2.12
N ARG A 125 11.58 -12.30 -0.81
CA ARG A 125 10.73 -13.40 -0.30
C ARG A 125 9.25 -13.18 -0.64
N GLU A 126 8.84 -11.92 -0.77
CA GLU A 126 7.48 -11.53 -1.14
C GLU A 126 7.23 -11.50 -2.65
N TYR A 127 8.25 -11.79 -3.49
CA TYR A 127 8.12 -11.74 -4.95
C TYR A 127 7.05 -12.67 -5.50
N ARG A 128 6.93 -13.88 -4.93
CA ARG A 128 5.90 -14.82 -5.34
C ARG A 128 4.51 -14.27 -5.07
N THR A 129 4.29 -13.78 -3.84
CA THR A 129 3.02 -13.16 -3.42
C THR A 129 2.67 -11.97 -4.32
N PHE A 130 3.67 -11.14 -4.64
CA PHE A 130 3.55 -10.02 -5.57
C PHE A 130 3.09 -10.48 -6.96
N ALA A 131 3.78 -11.43 -7.57
CA ALA A 131 3.45 -11.90 -8.92
C ALA A 131 2.06 -12.54 -8.99
N GLU A 132 1.68 -13.32 -7.97
CA GLU A 132 0.34 -13.93 -7.86
C GLU A 132 -0.74 -12.85 -7.73
N ALA A 133 -0.51 -11.86 -6.85
CA ALA A 133 -1.44 -10.76 -6.67
C ALA A 133 -1.61 -9.92 -7.95
N LEU A 134 -0.52 -9.60 -8.66
CA LEU A 134 -0.61 -8.87 -9.94
C LEU A 134 -1.40 -9.65 -10.99
N ARG A 135 -1.14 -10.96 -11.10
CA ARG A 135 -1.85 -11.84 -12.04
C ARG A 135 -3.34 -11.92 -11.70
N PHE A 136 -3.67 -12.12 -10.43
CA PHE A 136 -5.05 -12.14 -9.96
C PHE A 136 -5.74 -10.82 -10.28
N ALA A 137 -5.13 -9.72 -9.86
CA ALA A 137 -5.63 -8.38 -10.09
C ALA A 137 -5.91 -8.16 -11.59
N TYR A 138 -4.93 -8.39 -12.46
CA TYR A 138 -5.06 -8.21 -13.92
C TYR A 138 -6.19 -9.01 -14.56
N HIS A 139 -6.47 -10.24 -14.11
CA HIS A 139 -7.56 -11.06 -14.64
C HIS A 139 -8.94 -10.67 -14.09
N HIS A 140 -8.99 -9.95 -12.97
CA HIS A 140 -10.22 -9.60 -12.25
C HIS A 140 -10.43 -8.07 -12.18
N HIS A 141 -9.87 -7.31 -13.13
CA HIS A 141 -10.01 -5.86 -13.27
C HIS A 141 -11.04 -5.44 -14.33
#